data_AF-A0A0L0CA79-F1
#
_entry.id   AF-A0A0L0CA79-F1
#
_cell.length_a   1.000
_cell.length_b   1.000
_cell.length_c   1.000
_cell.angle_alpha   90.00
_cell.angle_beta   90.00
_cell.angle_gamma   90.00
#
_symmetry.space_group_name_H-M   'P 1'
#
loop_
_entity.id
_entity.type
_entity.pdbx_description
1 polymer ?
#
loop_
_entity_poly.entity_id
_entity_poly.type
_entity_poly.pdbx_seq_one_letter_code
_entity_poly.pdbx_strand_id
1 'polypeptide(L)'
;MSKFFLISFTIFVLVIDANCFGHKPIIENKIANILLKSSPLIEKTPQQSMECFAIYIPKLNDLTKTYELEYETCLQQSKEYRDSLDLEVQKERKHLEESAEKVCDSFNSCSRKIDSTYEFFECFSNAAAESTNTVYNIQNISKDKMEYIKIKNETIEYDQNRCTDKCSRVYVEKSTKIYDDLDKCLAGLVIESPTQIPSVKV
;
A
#
# COMPACT_ATOMS: atom_id res chain seq x y z
N MET A 1 16.59 -53.92 2.91
CA MET A 1 17.03 -52.54 2.62
C MET A 1 15.81 -51.63 2.78
N SER A 2 15.46 -51.31 4.04
CA SER A 2 15.75 -50.03 4.73
C SER A 2 14.90 -48.88 4.15
N LYS A 3 13.66 -48.67 4.62
CA LYS A 3 13.31 -47.79 5.76
C LYS A 3 14.17 -46.52 5.82
N PHE A 4 13.90 -45.54 4.94
CA PHE A 4 14.44 -44.17 5.04
C PHE A 4 13.50 -43.09 4.44
N PHE A 5 12.19 -43.34 4.39
CA PHE A 5 11.21 -42.35 3.86
C PHE A 5 10.40 -41.63 4.95
N LEU A 6 10.82 -41.71 6.20
CA LEU A 6 10.23 -40.95 7.29
C LEU A 6 11.35 -40.16 7.96
N ILE A 7 11.11 -38.86 8.14
CA ILE A 7 11.98 -37.83 8.75
C ILE A 7 12.84 -37.06 7.74
N SER A 8 12.21 -36.15 7.00
CA SER A 8 12.73 -34.78 6.89
C SER A 8 11.56 -33.82 6.90
N PHE A 9 11.02 -33.66 8.10
CA PHE A 9 10.11 -32.60 8.50
C PHE A 9 10.95 -31.30 8.58
N THR A 10 11.41 -30.80 7.44
CA THR A 10 12.04 -29.48 7.36
C THR A 10 10.94 -28.46 7.08
N ILE A 11 10.35 -28.03 8.19
CA ILE A 11 9.75 -26.73 8.46
C ILE A 11 10.02 -25.74 7.32
N PHE A 12 9.06 -25.60 6.40
CA PHE A 12 8.97 -24.43 5.55
C PHE A 12 8.54 -23.31 6.49
N VAL A 13 9.54 -22.60 7.02
CA VAL A 13 9.34 -21.36 7.77
C VAL A 13 8.50 -20.48 6.84
N LEU A 14 7.28 -20.17 7.29
CA LEU A 14 6.53 -19.04 6.79
C LEU A 14 7.43 -17.83 7.02
N VAL A 15 8.19 -17.45 6.00
CA VAL A 15 8.70 -16.10 5.87
C VAL A 15 7.47 -15.27 5.56
N ILE A 16 6.74 -14.95 6.62
CA ILE A 16 5.91 -13.76 6.65
C ILE A 16 6.95 -12.66 6.56
N ASP A 17 7.17 -12.14 5.35
CA ASP A 17 7.76 -10.81 5.21
C ASP A 17 6.78 -9.85 5.87
N ALA A 18 6.94 -9.73 7.18
CA ALA A 18 6.58 -8.55 7.93
C ALA A 18 7.51 -7.44 7.46
N ASN A 19 7.31 -7.00 6.22
CA ASN A 19 7.41 -5.58 5.91
C ASN A 19 6.22 -4.89 6.60
N CYS A 20 6.17 -5.00 7.93
CA CYS A 20 5.65 -3.94 8.75
C CYS A 20 6.64 -2.79 8.55
N PHE A 21 6.50 -2.05 7.45
CA PHE A 21 6.92 -0.67 7.42
C PHE A 21 6.29 -0.06 8.67
N GLY A 22 7.16 0.16 9.65
CA GLY A 22 6.77 0.57 10.98
C GLY A 22 6.20 1.97 10.93
N HIS A 23 4.94 2.12 10.53
CA HIS A 23 4.13 3.17 11.08
C HIS A 23 3.82 2.72 12.51
N LYS A 24 4.73 3.07 13.43
CA LYS A 24 4.44 3.00 14.85
C LYS A 24 3.08 3.68 15.03
N PRO A 25 2.06 3.02 15.59
CA PRO A 25 0.89 3.74 16.02
C PRO A 25 1.42 4.82 16.96
N ILE A 26 1.15 6.08 16.65
CA ILE A 26 1.35 7.17 17.59
C ILE A 26 0.32 6.89 18.69
N ILE A 27 0.68 6.02 19.63
CA ILE A 27 -0.08 5.83 20.85
C ILE A 27 0.06 7.17 21.58
N GLU A 28 -0.96 8.00 21.46
CA GLU A 28 -1.00 9.35 21.99
C GLU A 28 -1.00 9.32 23.52
N ASN A 29 0.20 9.25 24.10
CA ASN A 29 0.41 9.55 25.51
C ASN A 29 0.26 11.06 25.81
N LYS A 30 -0.11 11.89 24.82
CA LYS A 30 -0.24 13.34 24.98
C LYS A 30 -1.39 13.72 25.90
N ILE A 31 -2.58 13.12 25.77
CA ILE A 31 -3.70 13.39 26.69
C ILE A 31 -3.33 12.98 28.13
N ALA A 32 -2.74 11.80 28.31
CA ALA A 32 -2.30 11.35 29.63
C ALA A 32 -1.27 12.32 30.24
N ASN A 33 -0.30 12.78 29.46
CA ASN A 33 0.67 13.78 29.91
C ASN A 33 0.02 15.13 30.24
N ILE A 34 -0.99 15.57 29.47
CA ILE A 34 -1.73 16.80 29.75
C ILE A 34 -2.51 16.65 31.05
N LEU A 35 -3.22 15.54 31.26
CA LEU A 35 -3.95 15.26 32.50
C LEU A 35 -3.01 15.28 33.72
N LEU A 36 -1.84 14.65 33.62
CA LEU A 36 -0.84 14.65 34.69
C LEU A 36 -0.30 16.06 34.99
N LYS A 37 0.00 16.85 33.96
CA LYS A 37 0.52 18.21 34.12
C LYS A 37 -0.53 19.20 34.63
N SER A 38 -1.77 19.03 34.20
CA SER A 38 -2.88 19.94 34.52
C SER A 38 -3.65 19.56 35.78
N SER A 39 -3.38 18.41 36.40
CA SER A 39 -4.03 17.96 37.65
C SER A 39 -4.23 19.06 38.72
N PRO A 40 -3.22 19.87 39.10
CA PRO A 40 -3.43 20.94 40.09
C PRO A 40 -4.30 22.10 39.58
N LEU A 41 -4.33 22.34 38.27
CA LEU A 41 -5.22 23.34 37.66
C LEU A 41 -6.66 22.82 37.60
N ILE A 42 -6.82 21.54 37.27
CA ILE A 42 -8.12 20.85 37.25
C ILE A 42 -8.78 20.89 38.62
N GLU A 43 -8.04 20.65 39.70
CA GLU A 43 -8.55 20.74 41.07
C GLU A 43 -8.99 22.17 41.43
N LYS A 44 -8.30 23.18 40.91
CA LYS A 44 -8.56 24.59 41.20
C LYS A 44 -9.73 25.16 40.39
N THR A 45 -9.91 24.74 39.15
CA THR A 45 -10.96 25.20 38.23
C THR A 45 -11.64 24.03 37.50
N PRO A 46 -12.38 23.17 38.23
CA PRO A 46 -12.94 21.94 37.67
C PRO A 46 -13.95 22.19 36.55
N GLN A 47 -14.79 23.22 36.69
CA GLN A 47 -15.82 23.53 35.69
C GLN A 47 -15.22 24.00 34.35
N GLN A 48 -14.21 24.87 34.41
CA GLN A 48 -13.47 25.31 33.22
C GLN A 48 -12.73 24.16 32.55
N SER A 49 -12.10 23.29 33.34
CA SER A 49 -11.38 22.13 32.81
C SER A 49 -12.32 21.18 32.06
N MET A 50 -13.53 20.94 32.60
CA MET A 50 -14.56 20.15 31.93
C MET A 50 -14.99 20.78 30.60
N GLU A 51 -15.18 22.10 30.55
CA GLU A 51 -15.49 22.82 29.30
C GLU A 51 -14.38 22.69 28.25
N CYS A 52 -13.11 22.84 28.66
CA CYS A 52 -11.97 22.65 27.77
C CYS A 52 -11.94 21.22 27.19
N PHE A 53 -12.08 20.20 28.02
CA PHE A 53 -12.13 18.81 27.52
C PHE A 53 -13.33 18.56 26.61
N ALA A 54 -14.51 19.10 26.96
CA ALA A 54 -15.71 18.98 26.14
C ALA A 54 -15.57 19.61 24.74
N ILE A 55 -14.69 20.62 24.59
CA ILE A 55 -14.43 21.27 23.31
C ILE A 55 -13.32 20.55 22.52
N TYR A 56 -12.21 20.22 23.16
CA TYR A 56 -11.00 19.77 22.44
C TYR A 56 -10.93 18.26 22.22
N ILE A 57 -11.55 17.43 23.07
CA ILE A 57 -11.60 15.98 22.85
C ILE A 57 -12.39 15.63 21.58
N PRO A 58 -13.59 16.20 21.32
CA PRO A 58 -14.28 15.96 20.04
C PRO A 58 -13.45 16.41 18.82
N LYS A 59 -12.74 17.55 18.92
CA LYS A 59 -11.86 18.02 17.84
C LYS A 59 -10.74 17.03 17.52
N LEU A 60 -10.10 16.44 18.54
CA LEU A 60 -9.09 15.40 18.35
C LEU A 60 -9.68 14.14 17.72
N ASN A 61 -10.87 13.72 18.15
CA ASN A 61 -11.56 12.56 17.59
C ASN A 61 -11.92 12.77 16.12
N ASP A 62 -12.46 13.94 15.76
CA ASP A 62 -12.81 14.27 14.38
C ASP A 62 -11.57 14.40 13.49
N LEU A 63 -10.48 14.96 14.02
CA LEU A 63 -9.19 15.00 13.33
C LEU A 63 -8.66 13.58 13.08
N THR A 64 -8.75 12.69 14.08
CA THR A 64 -8.28 11.30 13.97
C THR A 64 -9.09 10.52 12.93
N LYS A 65 -10.43 10.62 12.96
CA LYS A 65 -11.30 10.02 11.93
C LYS A 65 -10.98 10.52 10.53
N THR A 66 -10.73 11.83 10.40
CA THR A 66 -10.35 12.42 9.11
C THR A 66 -9.03 11.86 8.61
N TYR A 67 -8.03 11.77 9.50
CA TYR A 67 -6.74 11.18 9.18
C TYR A 67 -6.86 9.72 8.76
N GLU A 68 -7.60 8.90 9.51
CA GLU A 68 -7.84 7.48 9.19
C GLU A 68 -8.48 7.35 7.80
N LEU A 69 -9.54 8.10 7.52
CA LEU A 69 -10.22 8.09 6.23
C LEU A 69 -9.31 8.50 5.07
N GLU A 70 -8.57 9.60 5.22
CA GLU A 70 -7.65 10.08 4.19
C GLU A 70 -6.50 9.10 3.95
N TYR A 71 -5.97 8.51 5.02
CA TYR A 71 -4.90 7.51 4.95
C TYR A 71 -5.38 6.24 4.23
N GLU A 72 -6.55 5.72 4.60
CA GLU A 72 -7.17 4.57 3.92
C GLU A 72 -7.45 4.86 2.44
N THR A 73 -7.87 6.08 2.12
CA THR A 73 -8.07 6.50 0.73
C THR A 73 -6.77 6.44 -0.08
N CYS A 74 -5.64 6.89 0.48
CA CYS A 74 -4.33 6.76 -0.17
C CYS A 74 -3.97 5.29 -0.47
N LEU A 75 -4.22 4.38 0.48
CA LEU A 75 -3.95 2.96 0.30
C LEU A 75 -4.86 2.33 -0.76
N GLN A 76 -6.14 2.67 -0.72
CA GLN A 76 -7.14 2.15 -1.65
C GLN A 76 -6.83 2.62 -3.08
N GLN A 77 -6.48 3.88 -3.27
CA GLN A 77 -6.08 4.41 -4.57
C GLN A 77 -4.82 3.70 -5.11
N SER A 78 -3.83 3.45 -4.25
CA SER A 78 -2.64 2.69 -4.65
C SER A 78 -2.98 1.26 -5.07
N LYS A 79 -3.90 0.59 -4.35
CA LYS A 79 -4.40 -0.73 -4.73
C LYS A 79 -5.10 -0.71 -6.08
N GLU A 80 -5.98 0.26 -6.32
CA GLU A 80 -6.69 0.41 -7.60
C GLU A 80 -5.73 0.62 -8.77
N TYR A 81 -4.64 1.36 -8.57
CA TYR A 81 -3.61 1.49 -9.60
C TYR A 81 -2.85 0.20 -9.89
N ARG A 82 -2.58 -0.64 -8.88
CA ARG A 82 -1.99 -1.97 -9.10
C ARG A 82 -2.96 -2.87 -9.87
N ASP A 83 -4.23 -2.88 -9.50
CA ASP A 83 -5.26 -3.66 -10.19
C ASP A 83 -5.42 -3.18 -11.66
N SER A 84 -5.33 -1.87 -11.91
CA SER A 84 -5.36 -1.29 -13.26
C SER A 84 -4.12 -1.68 -14.08
N LEU A 85 -2.94 -1.72 -13.46
CA LEU A 85 -1.69 -2.10 -14.14
C LEU A 85 -1.76 -3.53 -14.70
N ASP A 86 -2.38 -4.46 -13.96
CA ASP A 86 -2.59 -5.84 -14.44
C ASP A 86 -3.51 -5.88 -15.67
N LEU A 87 -4.54 -5.04 -15.70
CA LEU A 87 -5.43 -4.91 -16.86
C LEU A 87 -4.72 -4.26 -18.06
N GLU A 88 -3.87 -3.27 -17.82
CA GLU A 88 -3.10 -2.58 -18.88
C GLU A 88 -2.22 -3.55 -19.67
N VAL A 89 -1.59 -4.53 -19.00
CA VAL A 89 -0.66 -5.48 -19.63
C VAL A 89 -1.30 -6.81 -20.05
N GLN A 90 -2.62 -6.96 -19.83
CA GLN A 90 -3.34 -8.21 -20.09
C GLN A 90 -3.26 -8.65 -21.55
N LYS A 91 -3.31 -7.69 -22.48
CA LYS A 91 -3.26 -7.97 -23.92
C LYS A 91 -1.92 -8.57 -24.33
N GLU A 92 -0.82 -7.97 -23.88
CA GLU A 92 0.53 -8.45 -24.16
C GLU A 92 0.78 -9.80 -23.50
N ARG A 93 0.30 -10.00 -22.27
CA ARG A 93 0.35 -11.31 -21.63
C ARG A 93 -0.33 -12.38 -22.47
N LYS A 94 -1.56 -12.15 -22.92
CA LYS A 94 -2.29 -13.09 -23.78
C LYS A 94 -1.55 -13.34 -25.10
N HIS A 95 -1.01 -12.29 -25.71
CA HIS A 95 -0.23 -12.42 -26.94
C HIS A 95 1.03 -13.28 -26.75
N LEU A 96 1.71 -13.18 -25.61
CA LEU A 96 2.85 -14.02 -25.27
C LEU A 96 2.44 -15.48 -25.06
N GLU A 97 1.33 -15.73 -24.37
CA GLU A 97 0.77 -17.07 -24.16
C GLU A 97 0.45 -17.74 -25.51
N GLU A 98 -0.27 -17.07 -26.39
CA GLU A 98 -0.60 -17.55 -27.74
C GLU A 98 0.66 -17.78 -28.61
N SER A 99 1.64 -16.88 -28.52
CA SER A 99 2.90 -16.99 -29.28
C SER A 99 3.75 -18.17 -28.80
N ALA A 100 3.81 -18.39 -27.49
CA ALA A 100 4.53 -19.51 -26.90
C ALA A 100 3.87 -20.85 -27.26
N GLU A 101 2.54 -20.93 -27.20
CA GLU A 101 1.77 -22.11 -27.60
C GLU A 101 2.05 -22.48 -29.06
N LYS A 102 2.02 -21.50 -29.97
CA LYS A 102 2.32 -21.72 -31.39
C LYS A 102 3.71 -22.31 -31.62
N VAL A 103 4.73 -21.83 -30.88
CA VAL A 103 6.09 -22.37 -30.96
C VAL A 103 6.11 -23.82 -30.47
N CYS A 104 5.51 -24.08 -29.31
CA CYS A 104 5.41 -25.42 -28.74
C CYS A 104 4.69 -26.39 -29.70
N ASP A 105 3.61 -25.97 -30.32
CA ASP A 105 2.84 -26.78 -31.27
C ASP A 105 3.63 -27.11 -32.53
N SER A 106 4.44 -26.17 -33.03
CA SER A 106 5.33 -26.42 -34.17
C SER A 106 6.29 -27.57 -33.87
N PHE A 107 6.96 -27.56 -32.71
CA PHE A 107 7.85 -28.63 -32.29
C PHE A 107 7.10 -29.94 -31.98
N ASN A 108 5.94 -29.86 -31.32
CA ASN A 108 5.11 -31.02 -31.00
C ASN A 108 4.54 -31.70 -32.27
N SER A 109 4.35 -30.96 -33.35
CA SER A 109 3.92 -31.54 -34.63
C SER A 109 5.03 -32.42 -35.23
N CYS A 110 6.30 -32.02 -35.08
CA CYS A 110 7.45 -32.79 -35.56
C CYS A 110 7.68 -34.08 -34.77
N SER A 111 7.44 -34.06 -33.44
CA SER A 111 7.60 -35.27 -32.62
C SER A 111 6.64 -36.40 -32.98
N ARG A 112 5.56 -36.09 -33.71
CA ARG A 112 4.55 -37.06 -34.18
C ARG A 112 4.85 -37.60 -35.59
N LYS A 113 5.83 -37.06 -36.32
CA LYS A 113 6.24 -37.54 -37.64
C LYS A 113 7.37 -38.57 -37.48
N ILE A 114 7.11 -39.83 -37.84
CA ILE A 114 7.99 -40.99 -37.56
C ILE A 114 8.46 -41.68 -38.84
N ASP A 115 7.98 -41.24 -40.01
CA ASP A 115 8.08 -42.03 -41.25
C ASP A 115 9.51 -42.17 -41.78
N SER A 116 10.41 -41.20 -41.50
CA SER A 116 11.85 -41.39 -41.66
C SER A 116 12.69 -40.56 -40.68
N THR A 117 13.89 -41.06 -40.35
CA THR A 117 14.86 -40.34 -39.51
C THR A 117 15.29 -39.00 -40.13
N TYR A 118 15.42 -38.93 -41.46
CA TYR A 118 15.78 -37.69 -42.14
C TYR A 118 14.67 -36.62 -41.99
N GLU A 119 13.42 -36.99 -42.30
CA GLU A 119 12.26 -36.08 -42.19
C GLU A 119 12.03 -35.60 -40.76
N PHE A 120 12.32 -36.46 -39.77
CA PHE A 120 12.31 -36.06 -38.37
C PHE A 120 13.26 -34.87 -38.13
N PHE A 121 14.54 -34.99 -38.49
CA PHE A 121 15.53 -33.92 -38.28
C PHE A 121 15.23 -32.67 -39.12
N GLU A 122 14.78 -32.84 -40.37
CA GLU A 122 14.39 -31.74 -41.25
C GLU A 122 13.22 -30.94 -40.66
N CYS A 123 12.19 -31.63 -40.12
CA CYS A 123 11.06 -30.97 -39.48
C CYS A 123 11.50 -30.11 -38.30
N PHE A 124 12.31 -30.65 -37.38
CA PHE A 124 12.79 -29.90 -36.22
C PHE A 124 13.66 -28.70 -36.62
N SER A 125 14.49 -28.85 -37.67
CA SER A 125 15.29 -27.74 -38.21
C SER A 125 14.41 -26.61 -38.73
N ASN A 126 13.37 -26.93 -39.49
CA ASN A 126 12.44 -25.93 -40.04
C ASN A 126 11.59 -25.28 -38.93
N ALA A 127 11.04 -26.07 -38.00
CA ALA A 127 10.29 -25.56 -36.87
C ALA A 127 11.11 -24.58 -36.02
N ALA A 128 12.40 -24.86 -35.81
CA ALA A 128 13.30 -23.97 -35.11
C ALA A 128 13.57 -22.66 -35.89
N ALA A 129 13.82 -22.77 -37.19
CA ALA A 129 14.05 -21.60 -38.05
C ALA A 129 12.81 -20.67 -38.07
N GLU A 130 11.61 -21.23 -38.25
CA GLU A 130 10.35 -20.48 -38.26
C GLU A 130 10.03 -19.85 -36.89
N SER A 131 10.38 -20.54 -35.79
CA SER A 131 10.11 -20.06 -34.43
C SER A 131 11.08 -18.99 -33.95
N THR A 132 12.24 -18.81 -34.61
CA THR A 132 13.31 -17.91 -34.13
C THR A 132 12.82 -16.48 -33.93
N ASN A 133 12.10 -15.92 -34.91
CA ASN A 133 11.55 -14.56 -34.80
C ASN A 133 10.48 -14.45 -33.69
N THR A 134 9.64 -15.48 -33.55
CA THR A 134 8.60 -15.51 -32.51
C THR A 134 9.22 -15.54 -31.12
N VAL A 135 10.23 -16.39 -30.89
CA VAL A 135 10.95 -16.47 -29.62
C VAL A 135 11.68 -15.16 -29.31
N TYR A 136 12.30 -14.52 -30.31
CA TYR A 136 12.93 -13.22 -30.13
C TYR A 136 11.92 -12.12 -29.74
N ASN A 137 10.74 -12.12 -30.37
CA ASN A 137 9.66 -11.20 -30.01
C ASN A 137 9.10 -11.45 -28.61
N ILE A 138 8.90 -12.72 -28.23
CA ILE A 138 8.52 -13.11 -26.87
C ILE A 138 9.51 -12.53 -25.86
N GLN A 139 10.81 -12.70 -26.10
CA GLN A 139 11.85 -12.17 -25.23
C GLN A 139 11.76 -10.64 -25.11
N ASN A 140 11.61 -9.92 -26.21
CA ASN A 140 11.61 -8.46 -26.21
C ASN A 140 10.39 -7.88 -25.52
N ILE A 141 9.19 -8.37 -25.84
CA ILE A 141 7.95 -7.93 -25.18
C ILE A 141 8.01 -8.26 -23.70
N SER A 142 8.50 -9.45 -23.32
CA SER A 142 8.64 -9.83 -21.91
C SER A 142 9.57 -8.88 -21.16
N LYS A 143 10.73 -8.55 -21.72
CA LYS A 143 11.69 -7.60 -21.12
C LYS A 143 11.11 -6.20 -21.00
N ASP A 144 10.48 -5.71 -22.06
CA ASP A 144 9.83 -4.40 -22.09
C ASP A 144 8.74 -4.30 -21.01
N LYS A 145 7.83 -5.27 -20.96
CA LYS A 145 6.73 -5.26 -20.00
C LYS A 145 7.16 -5.54 -18.57
N MET A 146 8.19 -6.36 -18.36
CA MET A 146 8.78 -6.54 -17.03
C MET A 146 9.32 -5.21 -16.48
N GLU A 147 10.07 -4.45 -17.28
CA GLU A 147 10.60 -3.15 -16.84
C GLU A 147 9.49 -2.10 -16.69
N TYR A 148 8.52 -2.08 -17.62
CA TYR A 148 7.34 -1.21 -17.51
C TYR A 148 6.57 -1.43 -16.20
N ILE A 149 6.25 -2.69 -15.87
CA ILE A 149 5.54 -3.06 -14.65
C ILE A 149 6.35 -2.65 -13.41
N LYS A 150 7.67 -2.87 -13.42
CA LYS A 150 8.55 -2.48 -12.33
C LYS A 150 8.51 -0.97 -12.09
N ILE A 151 8.74 -0.15 -13.12
CA ILE A 151 8.72 1.31 -13.02
C ILE A 151 7.36 1.82 -12.54
N LYS A 152 6.27 1.23 -13.04
CA LYS A 152 4.91 1.59 -12.62
C LYS A 152 4.66 1.26 -11.15
N ASN A 153 5.08 0.09 -10.67
CA ASN A 153 4.97 -0.26 -9.27
C ASN A 153 5.79 0.66 -8.36
N GLU A 154 7.02 1.00 -8.75
CA GLU A 154 7.85 1.98 -8.02
C GLU A 154 7.15 3.36 -7.95
N THR A 155 6.50 3.78 -9.04
CA THR A 155 5.73 5.03 -9.08
C THR A 155 4.52 4.97 -8.15
N ILE A 156 3.76 3.86 -8.18
CA ILE A 156 2.59 3.65 -7.32
C ILE A 156 2.98 3.66 -5.84
N GLU A 157 4.11 3.04 -5.49
CA GLU A 157 4.64 3.05 -4.13
C GLU A 157 5.07 4.45 -3.69
N TYR A 158 5.80 5.17 -4.56
CA TYR A 158 6.19 6.55 -4.30
C TYR A 158 4.96 7.45 -4.04
N ASP A 159 3.93 7.35 -4.86
CA ASP A 159 2.71 8.14 -4.71
C ASP A 159 1.93 7.77 -3.45
N GLN A 160 1.86 6.47 -3.11
CA GLN A 160 1.26 6.00 -1.85
C GLN A 160 1.97 6.65 -0.66
N ASN A 161 3.30 6.54 -0.60
CA ASN A 161 4.11 7.08 0.50
C ASN A 161 3.96 8.59 0.61
N ARG A 162 4.03 9.31 -0.52
CA ARG A 162 3.83 10.76 -0.56
C ARG A 162 2.44 11.16 -0.03
N CYS A 163 1.40 10.39 -0.37
CA CYS A 163 0.04 10.63 0.10
C CYS A 163 -0.08 10.41 1.61
N THR A 164 0.39 9.25 2.11
CA THR A 164 0.33 8.90 3.54
C THR A 164 1.19 9.81 4.42
N ASP A 165 2.34 10.25 3.93
CA ASP A 165 3.22 11.18 4.63
C ASP A 165 2.57 12.56 4.77
N LYS A 166 1.88 13.02 3.71
CA LYS A 166 1.11 14.26 3.77
C LYS A 166 0.00 14.18 4.81
N CYS A 167 -0.76 13.09 4.85
CA CYS A 167 -1.81 12.87 5.86
C CYS A 167 -1.21 12.89 7.27
N SER A 168 -0.11 12.16 7.47
CA SER A 168 0.58 12.08 8.77
C SER A 168 1.11 13.44 9.22
N ARG A 169 1.72 14.22 8.32
CA ARG A 169 2.17 15.58 8.63
C ARG A 169 1.01 16.47 9.04
N VAL A 170 -0.08 16.49 8.27
CA VAL A 170 -1.26 17.31 8.56
C VAL A 170 -1.88 16.93 9.90
N TYR A 171 -1.95 15.62 10.21
CA TYR A 171 -2.43 15.14 11.50
C TYR A 171 -1.56 15.65 12.64
N VAL A 172 -0.23 15.50 12.56
CA VAL A 172 0.71 15.96 13.59
C VAL A 172 0.65 17.47 13.81
N GLU A 173 0.60 18.25 12.74
CA GLU A 173 0.50 19.72 12.80
C GLU A 173 -0.81 20.15 13.48
N LYS A 174 -1.94 19.58 13.06
CA LYS A 174 -3.26 19.93 13.59
C LYS A 174 -3.46 19.44 15.02
N SER A 175 -3.03 18.21 15.34
CA SER A 175 -3.16 17.65 16.69
C SER A 175 -2.31 18.44 17.67
N THR A 176 -1.08 18.81 17.30
CA THR A 176 -0.22 19.67 18.12
C THR A 176 -0.89 21.01 18.41
N LYS A 177 -1.50 21.65 17.40
CA LYS A 177 -2.26 22.89 17.62
C LYS A 177 -3.45 22.70 18.57
N ILE A 178 -4.22 21.61 18.41
CA ILE A 178 -5.35 21.30 19.30
C ILE A 178 -4.86 21.09 20.74
N TYR A 179 -3.72 20.42 20.93
CA TYR A 179 -3.11 20.23 22.24
C TYR A 179 -2.63 21.54 22.87
N ASP A 180 -1.96 22.40 22.10
CA ASP A 180 -1.54 23.72 22.57
C ASP A 180 -2.73 24.59 22.97
N ASP A 181 -3.84 24.49 22.24
CA ASP A 181 -5.07 25.22 22.51
C ASP A 181 -5.81 24.67 23.74
N LEU A 182 -5.78 23.36 23.97
CA LEU A 182 -6.26 22.72 25.19
C LEU A 182 -5.43 23.17 26.42
N ASP A 183 -4.10 23.16 26.33
CA ASP A 183 -3.22 23.58 27.42
C ASP A 183 -3.46 25.03 27.82
N LYS A 184 -3.61 25.93 26.85
CA LYS A 184 -3.98 27.34 27.10
C LYS A 184 -5.36 27.48 27.74
N CYS A 185 -6.34 26.70 27.30
CA CYS A 185 -7.69 26.69 27.88
C CYS A 185 -7.65 26.27 29.37
N LEU A 186 -6.91 25.20 29.69
CA LEU A 186 -6.71 24.72 31.06
C LEU A 186 -5.95 25.75 31.93
N ALA A 187 -5.06 26.54 31.33
CA ALA A 187 -4.37 27.65 32.00
C ALA A 187 -5.25 28.90 32.22
N GLY A 188 -6.49 28.91 31.73
CA GLY A 188 -7.40 30.04 31.82
C GLY A 188 -7.14 31.18 30.84
N LEU A 189 -6.33 30.93 29.80
CA LEU A 189 -6.13 31.87 28.71
C LEU A 189 -7.30 31.74 27.73
N VAL A 190 -8.09 32.80 27.58
CA VAL A 190 -9.21 32.83 26.63
C VAL A 190 -8.65 32.66 25.21
N ILE A 191 -8.92 31.51 24.60
CA ILE A 191 -8.82 31.36 23.16
C ILE A 191 -10.20 31.68 22.62
N GLU A 192 -10.30 32.72 21.79
CA GLU A 192 -11.54 33.07 21.11
C GLU A 192 -12.08 31.84 20.37
N SER A 193 -13.20 31.31 20.87
CA SER A 193 -14.01 30.37 20.12
C SER A 193 -14.54 31.10 18.88
N PRO A 194 -14.48 30.52 17.67
CA PRO A 194 -15.00 31.15 16.47
C PRO A 194 -16.53 31.07 16.43
N THR A 195 -17.23 31.56 17.45
CA THR A 195 -18.66 31.90 17.39
C THR A 195 -19.05 32.83 18.55
N GLN A 196 -18.65 34.09 18.49
CA GLN A 196 -19.46 35.15 19.05
C GLN A 196 -19.91 36.05 17.89
N ILE A 197 -21.03 35.68 17.28
CA ILE A 197 -21.86 36.66 16.58
C ILE A 197 -22.36 37.59 17.69
N PRO A 198 -22.04 38.90 17.66
CA PRO A 198 -22.57 39.81 18.67
C PRO A 198 -24.08 39.85 18.52
N SER A 199 -24.78 39.48 19.60
CA SER A 199 -26.19 39.81 19.75
C SER A 199 -26.34 41.32 19.68
N VAL A 200 -26.87 41.83 18.57
CA VAL A 200 -27.34 43.21 18.46
C VAL A 200 -28.51 43.37 19.44
N LYS A 201 -28.28 44.14 20.51
CA LYS A 201 -29.31 44.57 21.45
C LYS A 201 -29.90 45.89 20.94
N VAL A 202 -31.20 45.82 20.64
CA VAL A 202 -32.25 46.86 20.56
C VAL A 202 -31.89 48.18 19.90
#